data_AF-A0A1S9P7E3-F1
#
_entry.id   AF-A0A1S9P7E3-F1
#
_cell.length_a   1.000
_cell.length_b   1.000
_cell.length_c   1.000
_cell.angle_alpha   90.00
_cell.angle_beta   90.00
_cell.angle_gamma   90.00
#
_symmetry.space_group_name_H-M   'P 1'
#
loop_
_entity.id
_entity.type
_entity.pdbx_description
1 polymer ?
#
loop_
_entity_poly.entity_id
_entity_poly.type
_entity_poly.pdbx_seq_one_letter_code
_entity_poly.pdbx_strand_id
1 'polypeptide(L)'
;MLKIDKDNYSQYKRVFEIFWQHYAKLIETEAKERGLDFNYPSPLEVLNGAEAQSKSLALKSLKASFSDTFTMLKYAPYEFKKQLDDDLKTNALPGYFEIYAEAKDSLPTILKKQLLRSLDEYYFVMEMLNDTASEISTEEREILNKCVLAFEQKHAKKK
;
A
#
# COMPACT_ATOMS: atom_id res chain seq x y z
N MET A 1 -6.63 -6.08 0.10
CA MET A 1 -5.43 -5.36 0.55
C MET A 1 -4.87 -6.12 1.74
N LEU A 2 -3.56 -6.03 1.98
CA LEU A 2 -2.90 -6.66 3.13
C LEU A 2 -3.64 -6.35 4.43
N LYS A 3 -3.95 -7.40 5.18
CA LYS A 3 -4.70 -7.26 6.42
C LYS A 3 -3.74 -6.81 7.53
N ILE A 4 -3.59 -5.50 7.72
CA ILE A 4 -2.87 -4.95 8.89
C ILE A 4 -3.87 -4.77 10.04
N ASP A 5 -3.59 -5.33 11.20
CA ASP A 5 -4.41 -5.23 12.41
C ASP A 5 -3.53 -5.15 13.66
N LYS A 6 -4.14 -5.31 14.84
CA LYS A 6 -3.41 -5.20 16.12
C LYS A 6 -2.48 -6.38 16.35
N ASP A 7 -2.79 -7.53 15.78
CA ASP A 7 -2.09 -8.80 16.05
C ASP A 7 -0.81 -8.89 15.22
N ASN A 8 -0.78 -8.26 14.04
CA ASN A 8 0.40 -8.21 13.18
C ASN A 8 1.03 -6.81 13.03
N TYR A 9 0.62 -5.86 13.86
CA TYR A 9 1.11 -4.47 13.81
C TYR A 9 2.65 -4.38 13.80
N SER A 10 3.32 -5.04 14.75
CA SER A 10 4.78 -4.96 14.88
C SER A 10 5.53 -5.50 13.66
N GLN A 11 5.02 -6.59 13.08
CA GLN A 11 5.56 -7.15 11.85
C GLN A 11 5.43 -6.15 10.70
N TYR A 12 4.24 -5.60 10.49
CA TYR A 12 4.00 -4.65 9.40
C TYR A 12 4.66 -3.29 9.61
N LYS A 13 4.88 -2.86 10.86
CA LYS A 13 5.74 -1.71 11.15
C LYS A 13 7.17 -1.97 10.67
N ARG A 14 7.71 -3.17 10.93
CA ARG A 14 9.07 -3.51 10.49
C ARG A 14 9.18 -3.58 8.96
N VAL A 15 8.17 -4.14 8.29
CA VAL A 15 8.09 -4.12 6.83
C VAL A 15 8.06 -2.68 6.32
N PHE A 16 7.24 -1.83 6.92
CA PHE A 16 7.13 -0.41 6.56
C PHE A 16 8.46 0.35 6.73
N GLU A 17 9.18 0.10 7.82
CA GLU A 17 10.52 0.67 8.05
C GLU A 17 11.49 0.33 6.92
N ILE A 18 11.54 -0.94 6.52
CA ILE A 18 12.43 -1.40 5.44
C ILE A 18 11.98 -0.80 4.10
N PHE A 19 10.68 -0.80 3.79
CA PHE A 19 10.13 -0.15 2.60
C PHE A 19 10.55 1.31 2.51
N TRP A 20 10.36 2.07 3.59
CA TRP A 20 10.72 3.48 3.62
C TRP A 20 12.22 3.71 3.48
N GLN A 21 13.07 2.89 4.11
CA GLN A 21 14.53 3.02 3.99
C GLN A 21 15.02 2.84 2.56
N HIS A 22 14.52 1.82 1.85
CA HIS A 22 14.84 1.61 0.44
C HIS A 22 14.32 2.76 -0.43
N TYR A 23 13.09 3.20 -0.19
CA TYR A 23 12.48 4.29 -0.96
C TYR A 23 13.16 5.65 -0.73
N ALA A 24 13.49 5.98 0.52
CA ALA A 24 14.21 7.21 0.86
C ALA A 24 15.58 7.27 0.17
N LYS A 25 16.31 6.15 0.13
CA LYS A 25 17.60 6.05 -0.57
C LYS A 25 17.46 6.29 -2.08
N LEU A 26 16.39 5.77 -2.68
CA LEU A 26 16.09 6.02 -4.09
C LEU A 26 15.87 7.51 -4.35
N ILE A 27 14.98 8.15 -3.58
CA ILE A 27 14.67 9.58 -3.76
C ILE A 27 15.90 10.45 -3.46
N GLU A 28 16.67 10.13 -2.41
CA GLU A 28 17.88 10.88 -2.06
C GLU A 28 18.90 10.84 -3.21
N THR A 29 19.04 9.69 -3.88
CA THR A 29 19.93 9.53 -5.04
C THR A 29 19.44 10.41 -6.21
N GLU A 30 18.16 10.34 -6.54
CA GLU A 30 17.56 11.15 -7.61
C GLU A 30 17.63 12.66 -7.33
N ALA A 31 17.45 13.06 -6.06
CA ALA A 31 17.54 14.46 -5.64
C ALA A 31 18.97 14.99 -5.80
N LYS A 32 19.98 14.22 -5.36
CA LYS A 32 21.40 14.57 -5.50
C LYS A 32 21.80 14.74 -6.96
N GLU A 33 21.37 13.84 -7.84
CA GLU A 33 21.64 13.94 -9.28
C GLU A 33 21.07 15.22 -9.91
N ARG A 34 19.97 15.73 -9.34
CA ARG A 34 19.31 16.97 -9.76
C ARG A 34 19.81 18.23 -9.03
N GLY A 35 20.78 18.09 -8.12
CA GLY A 35 21.27 19.18 -7.29
C GLY A 35 20.23 19.74 -6.32
N LEU A 36 19.25 18.93 -5.92
CA LEU A 36 18.22 19.30 -4.95
C LEU A 36 18.66 18.89 -3.55
N ASP A 37 18.37 19.74 -2.56
CA ASP A 37 18.56 19.42 -1.15
C ASP A 37 17.43 18.50 -0.68
N PHE A 38 17.78 17.35 -0.11
CA PHE A 38 16.83 16.33 0.32
C PHE A 38 16.63 16.43 1.84
N ASN A 39 15.60 17.14 2.26
CA ASN A 39 15.17 17.22 3.65
C ASN A 39 13.66 17.04 3.74
N TYR A 40 13.21 15.78 3.61
CA TYR A 40 11.79 15.42 3.70
C TYR A 40 11.50 14.76 5.04
N PRO A 41 10.44 15.16 5.77
CA PRO A 41 10.07 14.53 7.02
C PRO A 41 9.76 13.04 6.80
N SER A 42 10.31 12.18 7.66
CA SER A 42 10.11 10.75 7.49
C SER A 42 8.70 10.36 7.94
N PRO A 43 7.92 9.62 7.14
CA PRO A 43 6.69 8.99 7.59
C PRO A 43 6.85 8.12 8.85
N LEU A 44 8.06 7.62 9.13
CA LEU A 44 8.37 6.91 10.37
C LEU A 44 8.30 7.82 11.60
N GLU A 45 8.68 9.09 11.48
CA GLU A 45 8.56 10.06 12.59
C GLU A 45 7.10 10.33 12.91
N VAL A 46 6.26 10.46 11.88
CA VAL A 46 4.80 10.60 12.03
C VAL A 46 4.21 9.36 12.71
N LEU A 47 4.63 8.16 12.29
CA LEU A 47 4.16 6.92 12.90
C LEU A 47 4.58 6.81 14.37
N ASN A 48 5.84 7.12 14.69
CA ASN A 48 6.35 7.12 16.07
C ASN A 48 5.60 8.13 16.95
N GLY A 49 5.28 9.31 16.42
CA GLY A 49 4.43 10.29 17.10
C GLY A 49 3.01 9.76 17.37
N ALA A 50 2.42 9.03 16.42
CA ALA A 50 1.12 8.40 16.59
C ALA A 50 1.12 7.28 17.64
N GLU A 51 2.21 6.50 17.73
CA GLU A 51 2.41 5.47 18.76
C GLU A 51 2.44 6.06 20.17
N ALA A 52 3.10 7.20 20.35
CA ALA A 52 3.14 7.90 21.62
C ALA A 52 1.76 8.39 22.08
N GLN A 53 0.84 8.66 21.14
CA GLN A 53 -0.51 9.14 21.44
C GLN A 53 -1.48 8.00 21.74
N SER A 54 -1.62 7.02 20.83
CA SER A 54 -2.46 5.84 21.08
C SER A 54 -2.23 4.71 20.07
N LYS A 55 -2.47 3.47 20.51
CA LYS A 55 -2.43 2.28 19.63
C LYS A 55 -3.42 2.36 18.45
N SER A 56 -4.59 2.97 18.66
CA SER A 56 -5.58 3.11 17.59
C SER A 56 -5.13 4.09 16.51
N LEU A 57 -4.48 5.19 16.91
CA LEU A 57 -3.95 6.17 15.97
C LEU A 57 -2.76 5.58 15.23
N ALA A 58 -1.83 4.94 15.94
CA ALA A 58 -0.69 4.24 15.35
C ALA A 58 -1.10 3.23 14.28
N LEU A 59 -2.11 2.40 14.55
CA LEU A 59 -2.62 1.45 13.56
C LEU A 59 -3.21 2.14 12.33
N LYS A 60 -3.93 3.25 12.49
CA LYS A 60 -4.46 4.03 11.36
C LYS A 60 -3.33 4.66 10.55
N SER A 61 -2.35 5.26 11.23
CA SER A 61 -1.18 5.87 10.60
C SER A 61 -0.36 4.83 9.83
N LEU A 62 -0.08 3.67 10.43
CA LEU A 62 0.65 2.59 9.77
C LEU A 62 -0.07 2.14 8.49
N LYS A 63 -1.38 1.93 8.55
CA LYS A 63 -2.16 1.53 7.36
C LYS A 63 -2.04 2.54 6.22
N ALA A 64 -2.26 3.82 6.53
CA ALA A 64 -2.20 4.88 5.53
C ALA A 64 -0.79 4.98 4.93
N SER A 65 0.23 5.13 5.78
CA SER A 65 1.61 5.29 5.31
C SER A 65 2.15 4.07 4.59
N PHE A 66 1.77 2.86 5.02
CA PHE A 66 2.12 1.62 4.33
C PHE A 66 1.48 1.60 2.95
N SER A 67 0.18 1.88 2.85
CA SER A 67 -0.53 1.90 1.56
C SER A 67 0.11 2.89 0.59
N ASP A 68 0.36 4.12 1.02
CA ASP A 68 0.96 5.16 0.19
C ASP A 68 2.35 4.74 -0.31
N THR A 69 3.21 4.29 0.61
CA THR A 69 4.57 3.85 0.25
C THR A 69 4.53 2.63 -0.67
N PHE A 70 3.65 1.67 -0.40
CA PHE A 70 3.53 0.46 -1.20
C PHE A 70 3.05 0.74 -2.62
N THR A 71 2.09 1.65 -2.80
CA THR A 71 1.65 2.10 -4.14
C THR A 71 2.79 2.76 -4.91
N MET A 72 3.64 3.56 -4.25
CA MET A 72 4.81 4.17 -4.92
C MET A 72 5.82 3.13 -5.41
N LEU A 73 6.01 2.03 -4.67
CA LEU A 73 6.92 0.94 -5.02
C LEU A 73 6.50 0.16 -6.28
N LYS A 74 5.22 0.24 -6.68
CA LYS A 74 4.70 -0.37 -7.91
C LYS A 74 5.51 0.01 -9.14
N TYR A 75 5.98 1.26 -9.20
CA TYR A 75 6.70 1.81 -10.36
C TYR A 75 8.22 1.65 -10.26
N ALA A 76 8.74 1.13 -9.15
CA ALA A 76 10.18 0.92 -8.98
C ALA A 76 10.73 -0.13 -9.98
N PRO A 77 12.01 -0.01 -10.39
CA PRO A 77 12.66 -1.02 -11.22
C PRO A 77 12.67 -2.41 -10.58
N TYR A 78 12.74 -3.46 -11.41
CA TYR A 78 12.74 -4.84 -10.92
C TYR A 78 13.89 -5.13 -9.94
N GLU A 79 15.12 -4.69 -10.26
CA GLU A 79 16.29 -4.89 -9.40
C GLU A 79 16.11 -4.26 -8.01
N PHE A 80 15.45 -3.09 -7.95
CA PHE A 80 15.11 -2.45 -6.69
C PHE A 80 14.13 -3.31 -5.87
N LYS A 81 13.06 -3.78 -6.52
CA LYS A 81 12.05 -4.65 -5.88
C LYS A 81 12.66 -5.96 -5.38
N LYS A 82 13.62 -6.52 -6.12
CA LYS A 82 14.35 -7.73 -5.74
C LYS A 82 15.24 -7.50 -4.52
N GLN A 83 16.01 -6.41 -4.48
CA GLN A 83 16.82 -6.05 -3.31
C GLN A 83 15.96 -5.84 -2.06
N LEU A 84 14.80 -5.20 -2.23
CA LEU A 84 13.82 -5.03 -1.16
C LEU A 84 13.25 -6.36 -0.67
N ASP A 85 12.93 -7.28 -1.59
CA ASP A 85 12.45 -8.62 -1.28
C ASP A 85 13.47 -9.45 -0.49
N ASP A 86 14.73 -9.43 -0.92
CA ASP A 86 15.84 -10.14 -0.27
C ASP A 86 16.11 -9.60 1.16
N ASP A 87 16.05 -8.28 1.34
CA ASP A 87 16.25 -7.64 2.65
C ASP A 87 15.12 -7.98 3.63
N LEU A 88 13.86 -7.95 3.17
CA LEU A 88 12.72 -8.38 3.97
C LEU A 88 12.86 -9.84 4.42
N LYS A 89 13.19 -10.75 3.50
CA LYS A 89 13.36 -12.17 3.79
C LYS A 89 14.53 -12.42 4.76
N THR A 90 15.62 -11.66 4.63
CA THR A 90 16.76 -11.72 5.56
C THR A 90 16.36 -11.31 6.98
N ASN A 91 15.40 -10.41 7.11
CA ASN A 91 14.81 -10.00 8.40
C ASN A 91 13.68 -10.94 8.87
N ALA A 92 13.51 -12.12 8.24
CA ALA A 92 12.44 -13.08 8.52
C ALA A 92 11.02 -12.48 8.39
N LEU A 93 10.84 -11.55 7.44
CA LEU A 93 9.57 -10.93 7.10
C LEU A 93 9.05 -11.47 5.76
N PRO A 94 7.74 -11.32 5.47
CA PRO A 94 7.19 -11.59 4.16
C PRO A 94 7.93 -10.77 3.10
N GLY A 95 8.31 -11.40 2.00
CA GLY A 95 9.00 -10.73 0.90
C GLY A 95 8.10 -9.70 0.20
N TYR A 96 8.69 -8.72 -0.49
CA TYR A 96 7.95 -7.77 -1.29
C TYR A 96 7.01 -8.46 -2.30
N PHE A 97 7.48 -9.52 -2.96
CA PHE A 97 6.65 -10.23 -3.95
C PHE A 97 5.49 -11.01 -3.31
N GLU A 98 5.67 -11.51 -2.09
CA GLU A 98 4.61 -12.18 -1.32
C GLU A 98 3.55 -11.15 -0.87
N ILE A 99 4.01 -10.01 -0.36
CA ILE A 99 3.17 -8.87 0.04
C ILE A 99 2.38 -8.35 -1.19
N TYR A 100 3.04 -8.26 -2.34
CA TYR A 100 2.41 -7.85 -3.59
C TYR A 100 1.41 -8.88 -4.12
N ALA A 101 1.72 -10.17 -4.03
CA ALA A 101 0.77 -11.23 -4.37
C ALA A 101 -0.47 -11.17 -3.47
N GLU A 102 -0.31 -11.03 -2.14
CA GLU A 102 -1.43 -10.90 -1.20
C GLU A 102 -2.27 -9.65 -1.50
N ALA A 103 -1.62 -8.53 -1.85
CA ALA A 103 -2.31 -7.33 -2.29
C ALA A 103 -3.07 -7.56 -3.61
N LYS A 104 -2.50 -8.29 -4.58
CA LYS A 104 -3.17 -8.63 -5.85
C LYS A 104 -4.32 -9.63 -5.71
N ASP A 105 -4.21 -10.61 -4.81
CA ASP A 105 -5.24 -11.64 -4.57
C ASP A 105 -6.55 -11.07 -3.98
N SER A 106 -6.50 -9.80 -3.56
CA SER A 106 -7.67 -8.97 -3.28
C SER A 106 -8.60 -8.85 -4.49
N LEU A 107 -8.04 -8.71 -5.69
CA LEU A 107 -8.81 -8.42 -6.90
C LEU A 107 -9.69 -9.61 -7.32
N PRO A 108 -9.17 -10.85 -7.46
CA PRO A 108 -10.03 -12.04 -7.67
C PRO A 108 -11.09 -12.21 -6.59
N THR A 109 -10.74 -11.88 -5.33
CA THR A 109 -11.70 -11.95 -4.22
C THR A 109 -12.83 -10.93 -4.35
N ILE A 110 -12.51 -9.69 -4.74
CA ILE A 110 -13.48 -8.62 -4.99
C ILE A 110 -14.34 -8.98 -6.20
N LEU A 111 -13.75 -9.45 -7.30
CA LEU A 111 -14.47 -9.90 -8.50
C LEU A 111 -15.43 -11.05 -8.19
N LYS A 112 -15.01 -12.02 -7.39
CA LYS A 112 -15.85 -13.15 -6.95
C LYS A 112 -16.99 -12.72 -6.03
N LYS A 113 -16.74 -11.82 -5.08
CA LYS A 113 -17.73 -11.38 -4.09
C LYS A 113 -18.60 -10.21 -4.56
N GLN A 114 -18.17 -9.50 -5.60
CA GLN A 114 -18.76 -8.28 -6.13
C GLN A 114 -19.07 -7.24 -5.04
N LEU A 115 -18.16 -7.10 -4.07
CA LEU A 115 -18.37 -6.28 -2.90
C LEU A 115 -17.08 -5.65 -2.41
N LEU A 116 -17.13 -4.34 -2.18
CA LEU A 116 -16.12 -3.58 -1.45
C LEU A 116 -16.54 -3.44 0.02
N ARG A 117 -15.64 -3.77 0.93
CA ARG A 117 -15.88 -3.83 2.38
C ARG A 117 -15.24 -2.67 3.13
N SER A 118 -14.28 -1.98 2.52
CA SER A 118 -13.51 -0.91 3.16
C SER A 118 -13.14 0.18 2.13
N LEU A 119 -12.82 1.37 2.65
CA LEU A 119 -12.24 2.47 1.85
C LEU A 119 -10.96 2.04 1.16
N ASP A 120 -10.18 1.21 1.84
CA ASP A 120 -8.98 0.57 1.33
C ASP A 120 -9.26 -0.25 0.04
N GLU A 121 -10.25 -1.16 0.06
CA GLU A 121 -10.66 -1.90 -1.15
C GLU A 121 -11.19 -0.96 -2.24
N TYR A 122 -11.87 0.13 -1.87
CA TYR A 122 -12.34 1.15 -2.81
C TYR A 122 -11.19 1.87 -3.53
N TYR A 123 -10.20 2.38 -2.80
CA TYR A 123 -9.06 3.08 -3.42
C TYR A 123 -8.21 2.15 -4.29
N PHE A 124 -8.01 0.91 -3.83
CA PHE A 124 -7.33 -0.11 -4.63
C PHE A 124 -8.05 -0.36 -5.97
N VAL A 125 -9.38 -0.52 -5.95
CA VAL A 125 -10.15 -0.74 -7.18
C VAL A 125 -10.16 0.50 -8.07
N MET A 126 -10.27 1.70 -7.49
CA MET A 126 -10.16 2.95 -8.25
C MET A 126 -8.80 3.08 -8.94
N GLU A 127 -7.71 2.68 -8.27
CA GLU A 127 -6.38 2.67 -8.87
C GLU A 127 -6.31 1.67 -10.05
N MET A 128 -6.84 0.45 -9.89
CA MET A 128 -6.88 -0.56 -10.96
C MET A 128 -7.73 -0.09 -12.16
N LEU A 129 -8.86 0.57 -11.91
CA LEU A 129 -9.70 1.13 -12.96
C LEU A 129 -9.00 2.27 -13.70
N ASN A 130 -8.18 3.08 -13.02
CA ASN A 130 -7.45 4.19 -13.65
C ASN A 130 -6.13 3.77 -14.30
N ASP A 131 -5.63 2.56 -14.02
CA ASP A 131 -4.38 2.05 -14.58
C ASP A 131 -4.58 1.52 -16.01
N THR A 132 -4.04 2.25 -16.99
CA THR A 132 -4.06 1.90 -18.41
C THR A 132 -3.14 0.73 -18.78
N ALA A 133 -2.23 0.35 -17.88
CA ALA A 133 -1.34 -0.79 -18.06
C ALA A 133 -1.84 -2.05 -17.32
N SER A 134 -3.01 -2.00 -16.68
CA SER A 134 -3.55 -3.14 -15.95
C SER A 134 -4.06 -4.23 -16.91
N GLU A 135 -3.76 -5.49 -16.59
CA GLU A 135 -4.20 -6.69 -17.33
C GLU A 135 -5.67 -7.07 -17.04
N ILE A 136 -6.47 -6.15 -16.48
CA ILE A 136 -7.88 -6.45 -16.15
C ILE A 136 -8.73 -6.47 -17.42
N SER A 137 -9.57 -7.49 -17.55
CA SER A 137 -10.45 -7.62 -18.72
C SER A 137 -11.56 -6.57 -18.71
N THR A 138 -12.19 -6.35 -19.87
CA THR A 138 -13.38 -5.49 -19.97
C THR A 138 -14.50 -5.94 -19.03
N GLU A 139 -14.70 -7.25 -18.89
CA GLU A 139 -15.73 -7.84 -18.03
C GLU A 139 -15.42 -7.60 -16.54
N GLU A 140 -14.16 -7.76 -16.14
CA GLU A 140 -13.71 -7.47 -14.78
C GLU A 140 -13.88 -5.97 -14.46
N ARG A 141 -13.52 -5.10 -15.41
CA ARG A 141 -13.68 -3.64 -15.31
C ARG A 141 -15.14 -3.23 -15.11
N GLU A 142 -16.09 -3.87 -15.79
CA GLU A 142 -17.52 -3.62 -15.55
C GLU A 142 -17.97 -4.04 -14.14
N ILE A 143 -17.52 -5.20 -13.67
CA ILE A 143 -17.84 -5.69 -12.32
C ILE A 143 -17.29 -4.72 -11.27
N LEU A 144 -16.04 -4.29 -11.41
CA LEU A 144 -15.39 -3.35 -10.49
C LEU A 144 -16.09 -1.99 -10.46
N ASN A 145 -16.48 -1.45 -11.62
CA ASN A 145 -17.26 -0.20 -11.68
C ASN A 145 -18.59 -0.30 -10.92
N LYS A 146 -19.31 -1.43 -11.05
CA LYS A 146 -20.54 -1.68 -10.28
C LYS A 146 -20.27 -1.72 -8.78
N CYS A 147 -19.17 -2.36 -8.37
CA CYS A 147 -18.77 -2.44 -6.97
C CYS A 147 -18.47 -1.05 -6.36
N VAL A 148 -17.77 -0.19 -7.12
CA VAL A 148 -17.47 1.21 -6.76
C VAL A 148 -18.75 2.01 -6.54
N LEU A 149 -19.66 2.00 -7.52
CA LEU A 149 -20.94 2.73 -7.44
C LEU A 149 -21.77 2.28 -6.23
N ALA A 150 -21.87 0.97 -6.00
CA ALA A 150 -22.61 0.42 -4.85
C ALA A 150 -22.00 0.87 -3.51
N PHE A 151 -20.67 0.91 -3.42
CA PHE A 151 -19.96 1.37 -2.22
C PHE A 151 -20.18 2.86 -1.96
N GLU A 152 -20.09 3.70 -2.99
CA GLU A 152 -20.34 5.16 -2.90
C GLU A 152 -21.77 5.47 -2.47
N GLN A 153 -22.76 4.83 -3.08
CA GLN A 153 -24.18 5.00 -2.70
C GLN A 153 -24.44 4.65 -1.24
N LYS A 154 -23.81 3.57 -0.74
CA LYS A 154 -23.94 3.14 0.65
C LYS A 154 -23.31 4.14 1.62
N HIS A 155 -22.20 4.77 1.24
CA HIS A 155 -21.52 5.77 2.07
C HIS A 155 -22.16 7.16 1.97
N ALA A 156 -22.76 7.52 0.84
CA ALA A 156 -23.53 8.76 0.69
C ALA A 156 -24.78 8.78 1.59
N LYS A 157 -25.46 7.63 1.77
CA LYS A 157 -26.62 7.49 2.66
C LYS A 157 -26.30 7.50 4.17
N LYS A 158 -25.02 7.47 4.54
CA LYS A 158 -24.55 7.51 5.93
C LYS A 158 -24.05 8.89 6.37
N LYS A 159 -24.03 9.87 5.46
CA LYS A 159 -23.86 11.29 5.75
C LYS A 159 -25.23 11.94 5.91
#